data_AF-A0A496R821-F1
#
_entry.id   AF-A0A496R821-F1
#
_cell.length_a   1.000
_cell.length_b   1.000
_cell.length_c   1.000
_cell.angle_alpha   90.00
_cell.angle_beta   90.00
_cell.angle_gamma   90.00
#
_symmetry.space_group_name_H-M   'P 1'
#
loop_
_entity.id
_entity.type
_entity.pdbx_description
1 polymer ?
#
loop_
_entity_poly.entity_id
_entity_poly.type
_entity_poly.pdbx_seq_one_letter_code
_entity_poly.pdbx_strand_id
1 'polypeptide(L)'
;MNAEELMKEAAKAAENAYAPYSKFRVGAALQMADGTVITGVNVENRSFGLSNCAERTAIFTAINLGKKDIISIAIAGPDAWEPLPPCGACRQVMTEFCPADTPVYYDNG
;
A
#
# COMPACT_ATOMS: atom_id res chain seq x y z
N MET A 1 14.79 -7.67 1.11
CA MET A 1 13.55 -8.40 0.82
C MET A 1 13.40 -8.44 -0.70
N ASN A 2 12.98 -9.56 -1.27
CA ASN A 2 12.65 -9.62 -2.70
C ASN A 2 11.17 -9.23 -2.94
N ALA A 3 10.76 -9.11 -4.21
CA ALA A 3 9.41 -8.69 -4.57
C ALA A 3 8.32 -9.64 -4.05
N GLU A 4 8.56 -10.96 -4.09
CA GLU A 4 7.60 -11.97 -3.65
C GLU A 4 7.37 -11.92 -2.13
N GLU A 5 8.43 -11.76 -1.36
CA GLU A 5 8.35 -11.57 0.10
C GLU A 5 7.59 -10.30 0.46
N LEU A 6 7.85 -9.18 -0.24
CA LEU A 6 7.16 -7.92 0.02
C LEU A 6 5.66 -8.00 -0.36
N MET A 7 5.33 -8.70 -1.45
CA MET A 7 3.95 -9.00 -1.83
C MET A 7 3.22 -9.83 -0.77
N LYS A 8 3.88 -10.82 -0.15
CA LYS A 8 3.31 -11.60 0.96
C LYS A 8 2.99 -10.72 2.17
N GLU A 9 3.87 -9.78 2.51
CA GLU A 9 3.61 -8.81 3.58
C GLU A 9 2.41 -7.90 3.26
N ALA A 10 2.28 -7.44 2.00
CA ALA A 10 1.13 -6.67 1.56
C ALA A 10 -0.18 -7.49 1.63
N ALA A 11 -0.18 -8.74 1.16
CA ALA A 11 -1.33 -9.62 1.20
C ALA A 11 -1.77 -9.92 2.63
N LYS A 12 -0.82 -10.22 3.52
CA LYS A 12 -1.08 -10.40 4.95
C LYS A 12 -1.64 -9.13 5.60
N ALA A 13 -1.14 -7.95 5.23
CA ALA A 13 -1.66 -6.68 5.74
C ALA A 13 -3.14 -6.49 5.36
N ALA A 14 -3.53 -6.86 4.14
CA ALA A 14 -4.88 -6.71 3.61
C ALA A 14 -5.97 -7.40 4.47
N GLU A 15 -5.61 -8.43 5.25
CA GLU A 15 -6.52 -9.09 6.20
C GLU A 15 -7.08 -8.13 7.26
N ASN A 16 -6.35 -7.05 7.57
CA ASN A 16 -6.73 -6.03 8.55
C ASN A 16 -7.49 -4.83 7.94
N ALA A 17 -7.80 -4.87 6.64
CA ALA A 17 -8.48 -3.79 5.96
C ALA A 17 -9.89 -3.54 6.51
N TYR A 18 -10.23 -2.27 6.69
CA TYR A 18 -11.58 -1.85 7.02
C TYR A 18 -12.31 -1.48 5.74
N ALA A 19 -12.90 -2.48 5.08
CA ALA A 19 -13.60 -2.31 3.80
C ALA A 19 -15.06 -2.83 3.82
N PRO A 20 -15.92 -2.38 4.77
CA PRO A 20 -17.27 -2.91 4.88
C PRO A 20 -18.22 -2.45 3.77
N TYR A 21 -17.89 -1.40 3.00
CA TYR A 21 -18.77 -0.85 1.97
C TYR A 21 -18.47 -1.49 0.61
N SER A 22 -17.21 -1.50 0.17
CA SER A 22 -16.84 -2.14 -1.11
C SER A 22 -16.68 -3.65 -1.03
N LYS A 23 -16.38 -4.19 0.18
CA LYS A 23 -15.93 -5.58 0.37
C LYS A 23 -14.65 -5.91 -0.41
N PHE A 24 -13.85 -4.89 -0.72
CA PHE A 24 -12.64 -5.02 -1.50
C PHE A 24 -11.44 -4.60 -0.63
N ARG A 25 -10.69 -5.58 -0.14
CA ARG A 25 -9.53 -5.34 0.73
C ARG A 25 -8.29 -5.09 -0.11
N VAL A 26 -7.50 -4.13 0.34
CA VAL A 26 -6.20 -3.80 -0.23
C VAL A 26 -5.20 -3.65 0.90
N GLY A 27 -4.06 -4.29 0.75
CA GLY A 27 -2.89 -4.12 1.61
C GLY A 27 -1.72 -3.57 0.80
N ALA A 28 -0.86 -2.83 1.48
CA ALA A 28 0.39 -2.34 0.91
C ALA A 28 1.54 -2.59 1.89
N ALA A 29 2.72 -2.82 1.36
CA ALA A 29 3.96 -2.95 2.12
C ALA A 29 5.05 -2.11 1.48
N LEU A 30 5.67 -1.24 2.28
CA LEU A 30 6.83 -0.44 1.90
C LEU A 30 8.07 -1.13 2.42
N GLN A 31 9.08 -1.28 1.57
CA GLN A 31 10.42 -1.61 2.01
C GLN A 31 11.19 -0.30 2.19
N MET A 32 11.80 -0.11 3.37
CA MET A 32 12.63 1.05 3.69
C MET A 32 14.11 0.73 3.46
N ALA A 33 14.93 1.77 3.27
CA ALA A 33 16.38 1.63 3.05
C ALA A 33 17.12 0.96 4.23
N ASP A 34 16.60 1.10 5.46
CA ASP A 34 17.14 0.44 6.66
C ASP A 34 16.64 -1.01 6.83
N GLY A 35 15.94 -1.55 5.83
CA GLY A 35 15.44 -2.92 5.82
C GLY A 35 14.11 -3.12 6.57
N THR A 36 13.57 -2.08 7.21
CA THR A 36 12.24 -2.17 7.85
C THR A 36 11.13 -2.26 6.80
N VAL A 37 10.05 -2.96 7.16
CA VAL A 37 8.82 -3.03 6.36
C VAL A 37 7.71 -2.30 7.08
N ILE A 38 7.01 -1.43 6.35
CA ILE A 38 5.88 -0.66 6.87
C ILE A 38 4.67 -0.97 6.04
N THR A 39 3.61 -1.43 6.69
CA THR A 39 2.39 -1.84 6.01
C THR A 39 1.27 -0.82 6.15
N GLY A 40 0.30 -0.91 5.25
CA GLY A 40 -0.93 -0.13 5.28
C GLY A 40 -2.09 -0.89 4.67
N VAL A 41 -3.29 -0.45 5.00
CA VAL A 41 -4.54 -1.03 4.49
C VAL A 41 -5.49 0.06 4.03
N ASN A 42 -6.42 -0.29 3.15
CA ASN A 42 -7.52 0.62 2.87
C ASN A 42 -8.47 0.71 4.09
N VAL A 43 -8.89 1.93 4.39
CA VAL A 43 -9.81 2.25 5.48
C VAL A 43 -10.94 3.07 4.90
N GLU A 44 -12.11 2.46 4.81
CA GLU A 44 -13.28 3.10 4.25
C GLU A 44 -14.05 3.93 5.27
N ASN A 45 -14.86 4.85 4.77
CA ASN A 45 -15.77 5.65 5.56
C ASN A 45 -17.14 5.72 4.89
N ARG A 46 -18.20 5.95 5.67
CA ARG A 46 -19.56 6.13 5.14
C ARG A 46 -19.66 7.34 4.21
N SER A 47 -18.90 8.39 4.48
CA SER A 47 -18.67 9.46 3.51
C SER A 47 -17.55 9.02 2.58
N PHE A 48 -17.90 8.43 1.43
CA PHE A 48 -16.97 7.67 0.58
C PHE A 48 -15.74 8.45 0.13
N GLY A 49 -15.84 9.77 -0.01
CA GLY A 49 -14.69 10.63 -0.33
C GLY A 49 -13.60 10.68 0.75
N LEU A 50 -13.90 10.23 1.98
CA LEU A 50 -12.95 10.16 3.10
C LEU A 50 -12.24 8.80 3.19
N SER A 51 -12.52 7.85 2.31
CA SER A 51 -11.82 6.57 2.28
C SER A 51 -10.33 6.77 1.95
N ASN A 52 -9.47 6.08 2.70
CA ASN A 52 -8.03 6.11 2.49
C ASN A 52 -7.54 4.80 1.89
N CYS A 53 -6.65 4.87 0.91
CA CYS A 53 -6.10 3.70 0.22
C CYS A 53 -4.92 3.11 0.99
N ALA A 54 -4.61 1.84 0.75
CA ALA A 54 -3.54 1.13 1.45
C ALA A 54 -2.17 1.77 1.28
N GLU A 55 -1.86 2.22 0.07
CA GLU A 55 -0.59 2.86 -0.28
C GLU A 55 -0.41 4.16 0.51
N ARG A 56 -1.48 4.98 0.57
CA ARG A 56 -1.49 6.21 1.36
C ARG A 56 -1.34 5.92 2.84
N THR A 57 -2.05 4.92 3.37
CA THR A 57 -1.91 4.49 4.77
C THR A 57 -0.47 4.09 5.08
N ALA A 58 0.17 3.28 4.24
CA ALA A 58 1.53 2.82 4.46
C ALA A 58 2.53 3.99 4.42
N ILE A 59 2.42 4.87 3.42
CA ILE A 59 3.30 6.04 3.27
C ILE A 59 3.13 6.99 4.44
N PHE A 60 1.89 7.34 4.81
CA PHE A 60 1.64 8.24 5.94
C PHE A 60 2.11 7.65 7.27
N THR A 61 2.03 6.32 7.43
CA THR A 61 2.60 5.62 8.58
C THR A 61 4.13 5.73 8.59
N ALA A 62 4.80 5.54 7.45
CA ALA A 62 6.24 5.72 7.34
C ALA A 62 6.69 7.13 7.73
N ILE A 63 6.02 8.14 7.20
CA ILE A 63 6.29 9.54 7.52
C ILE A 63 6.07 9.83 9.01
N ASN A 64 4.98 9.32 9.60
CA ASN A 64 4.72 9.46 11.04
C ASN A 64 5.82 8.81 11.91
N LEU A 65 6.40 7.70 11.45
CA LEU A 65 7.54 7.04 12.08
C LEU A 65 8.90 7.70 11.79
N GLY A 66 8.90 8.84 11.07
CA GLY A 66 10.12 9.56 10.71
C GLY A 66 10.94 8.90 9.59
N LYS A 67 10.38 7.92 8.87
CA LYS A 67 11.06 7.16 7.82
C LYS A 67 10.66 7.69 6.45
N LYS A 68 11.65 8.13 5.66
CA LYS A 68 11.43 8.77 4.36
C LYS A 68 12.09 8.06 3.18
N ASP A 69 13.05 7.17 3.45
CA ASP A 69 13.83 6.47 2.42
C ASP A 69 13.11 5.19 1.98
N ILE A 70 12.04 5.34 1.18
CA ILE A 70 11.27 4.23 0.62
C ILE A 70 12.02 3.68 -0.60
N ILE A 71 12.28 2.38 -0.63
CA ILE A 71 13.03 1.72 -1.71
C ILE A 71 12.17 0.89 -2.66
N SER A 72 11.02 0.39 -2.20
CA SER A 72 10.04 -0.28 -3.04
C SER A 72 8.67 -0.36 -2.36
N ILE A 73 7.63 -0.58 -3.17
CA ILE A 73 6.24 -0.70 -2.72
C ILE A 73 5.64 -1.98 -3.31
N ALA A 74 4.96 -2.77 -2.48
CA ALA A 74 4.08 -3.85 -2.90
C ALA A 74 2.62 -3.52 -2.58
N ILE A 75 1.70 -3.88 -3.47
CA ILE A 75 0.26 -3.66 -3.32
C ILE A 75 -0.45 -4.97 -3.63
N ALA A 76 -1.23 -5.47 -2.67
CA ALA A 76 -1.99 -6.70 -2.82
C ALA A 76 -3.48 -6.44 -2.63
N GLY A 77 -4.30 -7.04 -3.46
CA GLY A 77 -5.76 -6.97 -3.35
C GLY A 77 -6.34 -8.36 -3.44
N PRO A 78 -6.46 -9.11 -2.32
CA PRO A 78 -6.88 -10.51 -2.31
C PRO A 78 -8.30 -10.75 -2.85
N ASP A 79 -9.11 -9.69 -2.96
CA ASP A 79 -10.46 -9.75 -3.51
C ASP A 79 -10.51 -9.33 -4.99
N ALA A 80 -9.36 -9.11 -5.62
CA ALA A 80 -9.23 -8.69 -7.02
C ALA A 80 -9.17 -9.87 -7.98
N TRP A 81 -9.73 -9.67 -9.17
CA TRP A 81 -9.69 -10.66 -10.26
C TRP A 81 -8.50 -10.43 -11.20
N GLU A 82 -7.91 -9.24 -11.18
CA GLU A 82 -6.75 -8.83 -11.97
C GLU A 82 -5.79 -7.99 -11.10
N PRO A 83 -4.49 -7.87 -11.47
CA PRO A 83 -3.56 -6.98 -10.79
C PRO A 83 -4.10 -5.54 -10.72
N LEU A 84 -4.05 -4.95 -9.52
CA LEU A 84 -4.65 -3.64 -9.24
C LEU A 84 -3.58 -2.53 -9.22
N PRO A 85 -3.45 -1.73 -10.29
CA PRO A 85 -2.54 -0.61 -10.27
C PRO A 85 -3.03 0.47 -9.28
N PRO A 86 -2.12 1.26 -8.68
CA PRO A 86 -2.50 2.32 -7.74
C PRO A 86 -3.37 3.38 -8.41
N CYS A 87 -4.34 3.90 -7.66
CA CYS A 87 -5.23 4.96 -8.14
C CYS A 87 -4.47 6.28 -8.34
N GLY A 88 -5.05 7.23 -9.09
CA GLY A 88 -4.39 8.50 -9.40
C GLY A 88 -3.93 9.29 -8.17
N ALA A 89 -4.73 9.29 -7.10
CA ALA A 89 -4.36 9.96 -5.84
C ALA A 89 -3.16 9.28 -5.16
N CYS A 90 -3.11 7.96 -5.15
CA CYS A 90 -1.96 7.21 -4.62
C CYS A 90 -0.70 7.48 -5.42
N ARG A 91 -0.78 7.51 -6.76
CA ARG A 91 0.35 7.85 -7.63
C ARG A 91 0.88 9.25 -7.31
N GLN A 92 0.01 10.23 -7.11
CA GLN A 92 0.42 11.59 -6.76
C GLN A 92 1.12 11.65 -5.40
N VAL A 93 0.67 10.87 -4.42
CA VAL A 93 1.36 10.75 -3.12
C VAL A 93 2.71 10.05 -3.29
N MET A 94 2.78 8.96 -4.07
CA MET A 94 4.03 8.27 -4.36
C MET A 94 5.06 9.20 -5.01
N THR A 95 4.67 10.05 -5.97
CA THR A 95 5.60 10.99 -6.62
C THR A 95 6.20 12.03 -5.67
N GLU A 96 5.54 12.30 -4.53
CA GLU A 96 6.06 13.21 -3.50
C GLU A 96 7.07 12.51 -2.57
N PHE A 97 6.81 11.25 -2.23
CA PHE A 97 7.53 10.54 -1.16
C PHE A 97 8.48 9.44 -1.65
N CYS A 98 8.48 9.13 -2.95
CA CYS A 98 9.30 8.08 -3.54
C CYS A 98 10.16 8.65 -4.68
N PRO A 99 11.43 8.21 -4.80
CA PRO A 99 12.21 8.39 -6.02
C PRO A 99 11.46 7.90 -7.29
N ALA A 100 11.77 8.51 -8.43
CA ALA A 100 11.09 8.20 -9.70
C ALA A 100 11.31 6.76 -10.19
N ASP A 101 12.39 6.12 -9.73
CA ASP A 101 12.78 4.75 -10.06
C ASP A 101 12.35 3.73 -9.00
N THR A 102 11.63 4.14 -7.95
CA THR A 102 11.11 3.23 -6.92
C THR A 102 10.20 2.17 -7.56
N PRO A 103 10.55 0.87 -7.46
CA PRO A 103 9.72 -0.19 -7.99
C PRO A 103 8.37 -0.26 -7.27
N VAL A 104 7.31 -0.41 -8.05
CA VAL A 104 5.95 -0.64 -7.55
C VAL A 104 5.48 -1.99 -8.08
N TYR A 105 5.36 -2.96 -7.18
CA TYR A 105 4.81 -4.28 -7.45
C TYR A 105 3.34 -4.27 -7.07
N TYR A 106 2.48 -4.83 -7.92
CA TYR A 106 1.06 -4.97 -7.62
C TYR A 106 0.52 -6.24 -8.25
N ASP A 107 -0.28 -6.96 -7.48
CA ASP A 107 -0.91 -8.21 -7.88
C ASP A 107 -2.23 -8.40 -7.14
N ASN A 108 -3.03 -9.39 -7.56
CA ASN A 108 -4.27 -9.75 -6.89
C ASN A 108 -4.10 -10.62 -5.62
N GLY A 109 -2.87 -10.82 -5.16
CA GLY A 109 -2.58 -11.53 -3.91
C GLY A 109 -2.00 -12.92 -4.12
#